data_AF-A0AAW0B5L1-F1
#
_entry.id   AF-A0AAW0B5L1-F1
#
_cell.length_a   1.000
_cell.length_b   1.000
_cell.length_c   1.000
_cell.angle_alpha   90.00
_cell.angle_beta   90.00
_cell.angle_gamma   90.00
#
_symmetry.space_group_name_H-M   'P 1'
#
loop_
_entity.id
_entity.type
_entity.pdbx_description
1 polymer ?
#
loop_
_entity_poly.entity_id
_entity_poly.type
_entity_poly.pdbx_seq_one_letter_code
_entity_poly.pdbx_strand_id
1 'polypeptide(L)'
;MLGTGYPQNEADEQPQHLTTLSSSHQAIEIANRYFTSKRLASPEEQINIPTHIDPKGILQSIKGDTLFHTAENQVEYYQRVTSNSGEHRFVTTNPAKINEGDIVEIQFTIVLVESTVTRHADTKLVFTTKPILRSITLLDGTYSEAYRKLAFNQQRKPCLKRKVGHSEEESTEAQERLKRMAIDSNK
;
A
#
# COMPACT_ATOMS: atom_id res chain seq x y z
N MET A 1 -36.32 46.09 -8.57
CA MET A 1 -36.00 44.66 -8.40
C MET A 1 -34.52 44.50 -8.66
N LEU A 2 -33.78 44.10 -7.62
CA LEU A 2 -32.33 43.91 -7.63
C LEU A 2 -32.01 42.55 -8.25
N GLY A 3 -31.35 42.54 -9.41
CA GLY A 3 -30.73 41.35 -9.97
C GLY A 3 -29.22 41.51 -9.86
N THR A 4 -28.64 40.98 -8.79
CA THR A 4 -27.19 40.96 -8.57
C THR A 4 -26.52 40.06 -9.61
N GLY A 5 -25.65 40.65 -10.43
CA GLY A 5 -24.79 39.91 -11.34
C GLY A 5 -23.85 38.99 -10.55
N TYR A 6 -23.91 37.70 -10.84
CA TYR A 6 -22.86 36.78 -10.42
C TYR A 6 -21.67 36.97 -11.37
N PRO A 7 -20.45 37.24 -10.86
CA PRO A 7 -19.27 37.23 -11.71
C PRO A 7 -19.09 35.83 -12.29
N GLN A 8 -18.83 35.77 -13.59
CA GLN A 8 -18.35 34.57 -14.26
C GLN A 8 -17.03 34.20 -13.59
N ASN A 9 -17.04 33.12 -12.81
CA ASN A 9 -15.79 32.52 -12.35
C ASN A 9 -15.11 31.95 -13.61
N GLU A 10 -14.20 32.75 -14.18
CA GLU A 10 -13.02 32.26 -14.87
C GLU A 10 -12.24 31.39 -13.87
N ALA A 11 -12.72 30.17 -13.66
CA ALA A 11 -11.94 29.13 -13.03
C ALA A 11 -10.86 28.75 -14.05
N ASP A 12 -9.79 29.54 -14.04
CA ASP A 12 -8.41 29.10 -14.08
C ASP A 12 -8.24 27.73 -14.76
N GLU A 13 -7.88 27.75 -16.05
CA GLU A 13 -7.10 26.69 -16.67
C GLU A 13 -5.77 26.62 -15.91
N GLN A 14 -5.77 26.06 -14.70
CA GLN A 14 -4.53 25.68 -14.04
C GLN A 14 -3.99 24.49 -14.84
N PRO A 15 -2.81 24.60 -15.48
CA PRO A 15 -2.16 23.45 -16.07
C PRO A 15 -2.10 22.38 -14.97
N GLN A 16 -2.48 21.16 -15.30
CA GLN A 16 -2.42 20.06 -14.34
C GLN A 16 -0.96 19.91 -13.92
N HIS A 17 -0.61 20.55 -12.81
CA HIS A 17 0.71 20.48 -12.25
C HIS A 17 0.92 18.99 -11.99
N LEU A 18 2.10 18.46 -12.33
CA LEU A 18 2.53 17.10 -11.96
C LEU A 18 2.49 16.87 -10.43
N THR A 19 2.10 17.91 -9.69
CA THR A 19 2.14 18.02 -8.27
C THR A 19 0.73 18.04 -7.69
N THR A 20 0.45 17.11 -6.81
CA THR A 20 -0.74 17.04 -5.99
C THR A 20 -0.43 17.39 -4.54
N LEU A 21 -1.45 17.80 -3.80
CA LEU A 21 -1.35 17.97 -2.34
C LEU A 21 -1.69 16.62 -1.70
N SER A 22 -0.68 15.91 -1.21
CA SER A 22 -0.88 14.71 -0.39
C SER A 22 -0.52 15.04 1.04
N SER A 23 -1.46 14.86 1.98
CA SER A 23 -1.20 14.91 3.43
C SER A 23 -0.27 16.07 3.85
N SER A 24 -0.71 17.30 3.58
CA SER A 24 -0.03 18.58 3.86
C SER A 24 1.28 18.89 3.11
N HIS A 25 1.68 18.08 2.14
CA HIS A 25 2.92 18.27 1.40
C HIS A 25 2.70 18.30 -0.12
N GLN A 26 3.58 19.03 -0.78
CA GLN A 26 3.66 19.08 -2.23
C GLN A 26 4.27 17.77 -2.74
N ALA A 27 3.53 16.97 -3.52
CA ALA A 27 3.94 15.62 -3.95
C ALA A 27 3.73 15.44 -5.46
N ILE A 28 4.44 14.52 -6.11
CA ILE A 28 4.21 14.17 -7.51
C ILE A 28 3.41 12.87 -7.57
N GLU A 29 2.32 12.85 -8.33
CA GLU A 29 1.53 11.63 -8.54
C GLU A 29 2.05 10.84 -9.75
N ILE A 30 2.50 9.61 -9.51
CA ILE A 30 2.99 8.69 -10.54
C ILE A 30 2.31 7.35 -10.30
N ALA A 31 1.63 6.83 -11.33
CA ALA A 31 0.90 5.58 -11.22
C ALA A 31 1.01 4.77 -12.52
N ASN A 32 0.77 3.48 -12.43
CA ASN A 32 0.53 2.63 -13.59
C ASN A 32 -0.81 1.90 -13.41
N ARG A 33 -1.51 1.68 -14.51
CA ARG A 33 -2.79 0.97 -14.51
C ARG A 33 -2.50 -0.52 -14.50
N TYR A 34 -3.22 -1.26 -13.66
CA TYR A 34 -3.16 -2.73 -13.66
C TYR A 34 -3.68 -3.36 -14.96
N PHE A 35 -4.51 -2.64 -15.71
CA PHE A 35 -5.18 -3.16 -16.88
C PHE A 35 -5.19 -2.20 -18.05
N THR A 36 -5.21 -2.78 -19.24
CA THR A 36 -5.42 -2.14 -20.53
C THR A 36 -6.69 -2.71 -21.16
N SER A 37 -7.46 -1.88 -21.86
CA SER A 37 -8.67 -2.33 -22.56
C SER A 37 -8.32 -3.29 -23.70
N LYS A 38 -9.12 -4.34 -23.91
CA LYS A 38 -9.01 -5.23 -25.08
C LYS A 38 -9.07 -4.51 -26.44
N ARG A 39 -9.59 -3.28 -26.47
CA ARG A 39 -9.58 -2.44 -27.69
C ARG A 39 -8.19 -1.92 -28.06
N LEU A 40 -7.27 -1.91 -27.11
CA LEU A 40 -5.94 -1.31 -27.21
C LEU A 40 -4.80 -2.33 -27.06
N ALA A 41 -5.10 -3.58 -26.74
CA ALA A 41 -4.12 -4.63 -26.49
C ALA A 41 -4.56 -5.95 -27.12
N SER A 42 -3.60 -6.71 -27.63
CA SER A 42 -3.83 -8.03 -28.20
C SER A 42 -3.98 -9.09 -27.09
N PRO A 43 -4.82 -10.14 -27.29
CA PRO A 43 -4.87 -11.27 -26.36
C PRO A 43 -3.53 -11.96 -26.14
N GLU A 44 -2.64 -11.94 -27.14
CA GLU A 44 -1.30 -12.54 -27.08
C GLU A 44 -0.36 -11.82 -26.10
N GLU A 45 -0.63 -10.56 -25.79
CA GLU A 45 0.14 -9.74 -24.84
C GLU A 45 -0.31 -9.95 -23.39
N GLN A 46 -1.39 -10.72 -23.18
CA GLN A 46 -1.94 -10.94 -21.86
C GLN A 46 -1.01 -11.82 -21.02
N ILE A 47 -0.62 -11.30 -19.86
CA ILE A 47 0.14 -12.02 -18.86
C ILE A 47 -0.66 -12.13 -17.55
N ASN A 48 -0.29 -13.09 -16.71
CA ASN A 48 -0.94 -13.27 -15.42
C ASN A 48 -0.45 -12.20 -14.42
N ILE A 49 -1.38 -11.69 -13.61
CA ILE A 49 -1.01 -10.81 -12.50
C ILE A 49 -0.22 -11.63 -11.48
N PRO A 50 0.99 -11.19 -11.06
CA PRO A 50 1.75 -11.93 -10.08
C PRO A 50 1.03 -12.02 -8.73
N THR A 51 1.12 -13.17 -8.05
CA THR A 51 0.47 -13.40 -6.74
C THR A 51 0.92 -12.41 -5.65
N HIS A 52 2.13 -11.87 -5.74
CA HIS A 52 2.60 -10.86 -4.78
C HIS A 52 1.95 -9.49 -4.97
N ILE A 53 1.35 -9.23 -6.14
CA ILE A 53 0.56 -8.03 -6.46
C ILE A 53 -0.92 -8.25 -6.16
N ASP A 54 -1.44 -9.45 -6.48
CA ASP A 54 -2.83 -9.82 -6.19
C ASP A 54 -2.93 -11.10 -5.33
N PRO A 55 -2.55 -11.05 -4.03
CA PRO A 55 -2.55 -12.25 -3.17
C PRO A 55 -3.93 -12.86 -2.97
N LYS A 56 -5.00 -12.06 -3.14
CA LYS A 56 -6.39 -12.45 -2.90
C LYS A 56 -7.18 -12.70 -4.18
N GLY A 57 -6.58 -12.54 -5.36
CA GLY A 57 -7.27 -12.69 -6.65
C GLY A 57 -8.33 -11.61 -6.91
N ILE A 58 -8.29 -10.48 -6.19
CA ILE A 58 -9.30 -9.42 -6.31
C ILE A 58 -9.15 -8.72 -7.66
N LEU A 59 -7.92 -8.38 -8.06
CA LEU A 59 -7.67 -7.76 -9.36
C LEU A 59 -8.08 -8.71 -10.48
N GLN A 60 -7.72 -9.99 -10.36
CA GLN A 60 -8.11 -11.01 -11.32
C GLN A 60 -9.63 -11.14 -11.43
N SER A 61 -10.37 -11.03 -10.33
CA SER A 61 -11.84 -11.09 -10.33
C SER A 61 -12.49 -9.88 -11.03
N ILE A 62 -11.88 -8.69 -10.94
CA ILE A 62 -12.40 -7.44 -11.51
C ILE A 62 -12.09 -7.34 -13.00
N LYS A 63 -11.02 -8.01 -13.48
CA LYS A 63 -10.58 -7.99 -14.89
C LYS A 63 -11.74 -8.27 -15.86
N GLY A 64 -12.61 -9.23 -15.52
CA GLY A 64 -13.67 -9.70 -16.40
C GLY A 64 -13.16 -10.06 -17.80
N ASP A 65 -14.02 -9.85 -18.80
CA ASP A 65 -13.73 -10.17 -20.20
C ASP A 65 -13.39 -8.96 -21.08
N THR A 66 -13.11 -7.80 -20.49
CA THR A 66 -12.88 -6.54 -21.27
C THR A 66 -11.50 -5.94 -21.05
N LEU A 67 -10.73 -6.51 -20.12
CA LEU A 67 -9.43 -6.00 -19.70
C LEU A 67 -8.34 -7.05 -19.84
N PHE A 68 -7.14 -6.59 -20.22
CA PHE A 68 -5.91 -7.36 -20.25
C PHE A 68 -4.89 -6.76 -19.29
N HIS A 69 -4.15 -7.62 -18.60
CA HIS A 69 -2.92 -7.24 -17.92
C HIS A 69 -1.77 -7.60 -18.86
N THR A 70 -0.96 -6.62 -19.25
CA THR A 70 0.17 -6.81 -20.17
C THR A 70 1.49 -6.44 -19.48
N ALA A 71 2.63 -6.68 -20.13
CA ALA A 71 3.94 -6.29 -19.62
C ALA A 71 4.03 -4.80 -19.30
N GLU A 72 3.36 -3.96 -20.09
CA GLU A 72 3.28 -2.51 -19.87
C GLU A 72 2.56 -2.12 -18.58
N ASN A 73 1.67 -2.99 -18.08
CA ASN A 73 0.94 -2.78 -16.83
C ASN A 73 1.74 -3.23 -15.58
N GLN A 74 2.90 -3.86 -15.76
CA GLN A 74 3.73 -4.28 -14.63
C GLN A 74 4.57 -3.11 -14.11
N VAL A 75 4.64 -3.05 -12.78
CA VAL A 75 5.60 -2.22 -12.05
C VAL A 75 6.60 -3.17 -11.41
N GLU A 76 7.88 -2.93 -11.67
CA GLU A 76 8.96 -3.72 -11.10
C GLU A 76 9.37 -3.17 -9.73
N TYR A 77 9.67 -4.08 -8.81
CA TYR A 77 10.05 -3.72 -7.45
C TYR A 77 11.43 -4.28 -7.13
N TYR A 78 12.34 -3.40 -6.72
CA TYR A 78 13.71 -3.76 -6.39
C TYR A 78 14.11 -3.30 -4.99
N GLN A 79 15.15 -3.92 -4.46
CA GLN A 79 15.84 -3.48 -3.25
C GLN A 79 17.33 -3.42 -3.53
N ARG A 80 17.96 -2.31 -3.11
CA ARG A 80 19.43 -2.20 -3.11
C ARG A 80 20.00 -3.01 -1.95
N VAL A 81 20.92 -3.91 -2.28
CA VAL A 81 21.70 -4.71 -1.33
C VAL A 81 23.16 -4.30 -1.47
N THR A 82 23.80 -3.97 -0.36
CA THR A 82 25.22 -3.63 -0.31
C THR A 82 26.00 -4.84 0.13
N SER A 83 26.94 -5.29 -0.70
CA SER A 83 27.89 -6.35 -0.37
C SER A 83 28.87 -5.88 0.71
N ASN A 84 29.54 -6.83 1.38
CA ASN A 84 30.63 -6.54 2.31
C ASN A 84 31.80 -5.79 1.64
N SER A 85 31.93 -5.90 0.32
CA SER A 85 32.90 -5.16 -0.50
C SER A 85 32.49 -3.71 -0.79
N GLY A 86 31.30 -3.27 -0.36
CA GLY A 86 30.74 -1.95 -0.67
C GLY A 86 30.04 -1.87 -2.03
N GLU A 87 30.03 -2.96 -2.81
CA GLU A 87 29.34 -3.00 -4.11
C GLU A 87 27.81 -3.05 -3.93
N HIS A 88 27.08 -2.27 -4.72
CA HIS A 88 25.63 -2.27 -4.73
C HIS A 88 25.07 -3.20 -5.79
N ARG A 89 24.15 -4.08 -5.39
CA ARG A 89 23.36 -4.92 -6.29
C ARG A 89 21.88 -4.66 -6.09
N PHE A 90 21.11 -4.71 -7.17
CA PHE A 90 19.65 -4.64 -7.11
C PHE A 90 19.07 -6.05 -7.22
N VAL A 91 18.14 -6.38 -6.32
CA VAL A 91 17.43 -7.66 -6.31
C VAL A 91 15.93 -7.40 -6.32
N THR A 92 15.18 -8.24 -7.02
CA THR A 92 13.71 -8.16 -7.03
C THR A 92 13.18 -8.31 -5.60
N THR A 93 12.16 -7.52 -5.26
CA THR A 93 11.55 -7.51 -3.93
C THR A 93 10.03 -7.48 -4.01
N ASN A 94 9.38 -7.76 -2.88
CA ASN A 94 7.93 -7.66 -2.77
C ASN A 94 7.55 -6.19 -2.45
N PRO A 95 6.55 -5.60 -3.12
CA PRO A 95 6.09 -4.24 -2.82
C PRO A 95 5.69 -4.04 -1.35
N ALA A 96 5.23 -5.08 -0.65
CA ALA A 96 4.90 -5.03 0.77
C ALA A 96 6.09 -4.68 1.69
N LYS A 97 7.33 -4.70 1.17
CA LYS A 97 8.51 -4.23 1.91
C LYS A 97 8.65 -2.70 1.90
N ILE A 98 7.99 -2.00 0.99
CA ILE A 98 8.06 -0.55 0.86
C ILE A 98 7.00 0.08 1.75
N ASN A 99 7.39 1.09 2.51
CA ASN A 99 6.58 1.75 3.52
C ASN A 99 6.73 3.27 3.43
N GLU A 100 5.77 3.98 4.01
CA GLU A 100 5.91 5.43 4.20
C GLU A 100 7.16 5.74 5.03
N GLY A 101 7.93 6.73 4.56
CA GLY A 101 9.22 7.11 5.14
C GLY A 101 10.43 6.38 4.55
N ASP A 102 10.23 5.45 3.61
CA ASP A 102 11.34 4.86 2.85
C ASP A 102 11.91 5.84 1.81
N ILE A 103 13.22 5.78 1.61
CA ILE A 103 13.89 6.46 0.50
C ILE A 103 13.92 5.50 -0.68
N VAL A 104 13.27 5.90 -1.77
CA VAL A 104 13.13 5.09 -2.98
C VAL A 104 13.65 5.85 -4.22
N GLU A 105 14.16 5.09 -5.18
CA GLU A 105 14.31 5.55 -6.56
C GLU A 105 13.10 5.10 -7.36
N ILE A 106 12.55 6.00 -8.19
CA ILE A 106 11.40 5.71 -9.05
C ILE A 106 11.82 5.90 -10.49
N GLN A 107 11.48 4.91 -11.34
CA GLN A 107 11.57 5.06 -12.79
C GLN A 107 10.16 5.15 -13.36
N PHE A 108 9.96 6.11 -14.26
CA PHE A 108 8.68 6.34 -14.91
C PHE A 108 8.88 6.77 -16.36
N THR A 109 7.87 6.49 -17.19
CA THR A 109 7.81 6.97 -18.57
C THR A 109 6.88 8.17 -18.64
N ILE A 110 7.25 9.20 -19.39
CA ILE A 110 6.37 10.34 -19.64
C ILE A 110 5.67 10.11 -20.98
N VAL A 111 4.34 10.09 -20.98
CA VAL A 111 3.54 9.98 -22.21
C VAL A 111 2.76 11.25 -22.48
N LEU A 112 2.59 11.60 -23.74
CA LEU A 112 1.71 12.67 -24.18
C LEU A 112 0.38 12.05 -24.64
N VAL A 113 -0.71 12.43 -24.00
CA VAL A 113 -2.05 11.95 -24.32
C VAL A 113 -2.83 13.07 -24.99
N GLU A 114 -3.25 12.85 -26.23
CA GLU A 114 -4.19 13.73 -26.91
C GLU A 114 -5.59 13.55 -26.34
N SER A 115 -6.28 14.67 -26.10
CA SER A 115 -7.64 14.71 -25.61
C SER A 115 -8.41 15.84 -26.27
N THR A 116 -9.68 15.62 -26.55
CA THR A 116 -10.59 16.65 -27.06
C THR A 116 -11.40 17.19 -25.89
N VAL A 117 -11.34 18.50 -25.67
CA VAL A 117 -12.21 19.19 -24.70
C VAL A 117 -13.28 19.93 -25.49
N THR A 118 -14.53 19.53 -25.31
CA THR A 118 -15.69 20.21 -25.93
C THR A 118 -16.34 21.12 -24.89
N ARG A 119 -16.46 22.41 -25.21
CA ARG A 119 -17.24 23.37 -24.41
C ARG A 119 -18.28 24.03 -25.29
N HIS A 120 -19.55 23.87 -24.90
CA HIS A 120 -20.74 24.30 -25.63
C HIS A 120 -20.79 23.76 -27.07
N ALA A 121 -20.04 24.34 -28.02
CA ALA A 121 -19.94 23.91 -29.41
C ALA A 121 -18.50 23.90 -29.98
N ASP A 122 -17.52 24.42 -29.24
CA ASP A 122 -16.13 24.43 -29.68
C ASP A 122 -15.39 23.20 -29.14
N THR A 123 -14.76 22.46 -30.05
CA THR A 123 -13.89 21.33 -29.72
C THR A 123 -12.45 21.76 -29.89
N LYS A 124 -11.70 21.78 -28.78
CA LYS A 124 -10.28 22.10 -28.76
C LYS A 124 -9.46 20.83 -28.53
N LEU A 125 -8.41 20.66 -29.33
CA LEU A 125 -7.38 19.64 -29.09
C LEU A 125 -6.49 20.09 -27.93
N VAL A 126 -6.33 19.22 -26.95
CA VAL A 126 -5.52 19.43 -25.75
C VAL A 126 -4.62 18.22 -25.56
N PHE A 127 -3.32 18.47 -25.42
CA PHE A 127 -2.36 17.42 -25.07
C PHE A 127 -2.07 17.47 -23.57
N THR A 128 -2.16 16.32 -22.90
CA THR A 128 -1.89 16.17 -21.48
C THR A 128 -0.76 15.18 -21.25
N THR A 129 0.26 15.61 -20.52
CA THR A 129 1.38 14.75 -20.13
C THR A 129 1.00 13.89 -18.93
N LYS A 130 1.29 12.59 -18.97
CA LYS A 130 1.05 11.67 -17.85
C LYS A 130 2.31 10.86 -17.53
N PRO A 131 2.77 10.83 -16.27
CA PRO A 131 3.83 9.94 -15.86
C PRO A 131 3.26 8.53 -15.59
N ILE A 132 3.89 7.51 -16.16
CA ILE A 132 3.55 6.09 -15.99
C ILE A 132 4.64 5.42 -15.17
N LEU A 133 4.28 4.91 -14.00
CA LEU A 133 5.22 4.22 -13.10
C LEU A 133 5.76 2.93 -13.77
N ARG A 134 7.09 2.75 -13.75
CA ARG A 134 7.75 1.56 -14.30
C ARG A 134 8.45 0.73 -13.24
N SER A 135 9.18 1.35 -12.33
CA SER A 135 9.81 0.62 -11.23
C SER A 135 9.97 1.47 -9.97
N ILE A 136 10.02 0.78 -8.84
CA ILE A 136 10.36 1.36 -7.54
C ILE A 136 11.49 0.54 -6.92
N THR A 137 12.56 1.23 -6.54
CA THR A 137 13.74 0.62 -5.93
C THR A 137 13.92 1.17 -4.52
N LEU A 138 13.83 0.30 -3.51
CA LEU A 138 14.14 0.65 -2.12
C LEU A 138 15.64 0.88 -1.95
N LEU A 139 16.03 2.12 -1.63
CA LEU A 139 17.42 2.51 -1.41
C LEU A 139 17.81 2.47 0.07
N ASP A 140 16.90 2.91 0.94
CA ASP A 140 17.09 2.99 2.39
C ASP A 140 15.72 2.97 3.11
N GLY A 141 15.55 2.05 4.07
CA GLY A 141 14.35 1.94 4.91
C GLY A 141 14.61 2.23 6.39
N THR A 142 15.78 2.78 6.75
CA THR A 142 16.18 3.02 8.14
C THR A 142 15.19 3.88 8.91
N TYR A 143 14.64 4.93 8.27
CA TYR A 143 13.69 5.86 8.90
C TYR A 143 12.34 5.20 9.19
N SER A 144 11.78 4.47 8.23
CA SER A 144 10.51 3.77 8.41
C SER A 144 10.63 2.64 9.43
N GLU A 145 11.78 1.95 9.50
CA GLU A 145 12.08 0.98 10.55
C GLU A 145 12.17 1.62 11.93
N ALA A 146 12.90 2.73 12.07
CA ALA A 146 13.03 3.44 13.34
C ALA A 146 11.66 3.91 13.84
N TYR A 147 10.85 4.50 12.95
CA TYR A 147 9.49 4.93 13.27
C TYR A 147 8.61 3.77 13.75
N ARG A 148 8.63 2.63 13.04
CA ARG A 148 7.88 1.42 13.45
C ARG A 148 8.31 0.90 14.82
N LYS A 149 9.61 0.88 15.11
CA LYS A 149 10.13 0.46 16.42
C LYS A 149 9.62 1.38 17.54
N LEU A 150 9.58 2.70 17.29
CA LEU A 150 9.04 3.66 18.24
C LEU A 150 7.52 3.52 18.43
N ALA A 151 6.76 3.38 17.35
CA ALA A 151 5.31 3.21 17.39
C ALA A 151 4.91 1.92 18.13
N PHE A 152 5.64 0.82 17.90
CA PHE A 152 5.41 -0.45 18.58
C PHE A 152 5.68 -0.37 20.09
N ASN A 153 6.70 0.40 20.49
CA ASN A 153 7.01 0.63 21.90
C ASN A 153 5.97 1.51 22.61
N GLN A 154 5.33 2.45 21.89
CA GLN A 154 4.27 3.29 22.46
C GLN A 154 2.96 2.52 22.71
N GLN A 155 2.67 1.47 21.92
CA GLN A 155 1.44 0.69 22.07
C GLN A 155 1.44 -0.30 23.23
N ARG A 156 2.61 -0.59 23.83
CA ARG A 156 2.66 -1.33 25.09
C ARG A 156 2.42 -0.38 26.27
N LYS A 157 1.15 -0.03 26.51
CA LYS A 157 0.73 0.11 27.91
C LYS A 157 1.01 -1.26 28.55
N PRO A 158 1.89 -1.39 29.55
CA PRO A 158 2.01 -2.64 30.28
C PRO A 158 0.68 -2.86 30.99
N CYS A 159 -0.26 -3.55 30.35
CA CYS A 159 -1.28 -4.24 31.10
C CYS A 159 -0.52 -5.32 31.86
N LEU A 160 -0.28 -5.07 33.14
CA LEU A 160 0.10 -6.12 34.07
C LEU A 160 -1.03 -7.14 33.99
N LYS A 161 -0.88 -8.18 33.16
CA LYS A 161 -1.72 -9.37 33.26
C LYS A 161 -1.58 -9.80 34.72
N ARG A 162 -2.67 -9.69 35.49
CA ARG A 162 -2.72 -10.22 36.85
C ARG A 162 -2.17 -11.65 36.78
N LYS A 163 -1.21 -11.99 37.64
CA LYS A 163 -0.88 -13.41 37.88
C LYS A 163 -2.18 -14.04 38.37
N VAL A 164 -2.85 -14.80 37.50
CA VAL A 164 -3.90 -15.73 37.93
C VAL A 164 -3.14 -16.85 38.62
N GLY A 165 -3.02 -16.73 39.94
CA GLY A 165 -2.40 -17.74 40.78
C GLY A 165 -3.40 -18.85 41.03
N HIS A 166 -3.34 -19.90 40.22
CA HIS A 166 -3.67 -21.25 40.68
C HIS A 166 -2.64 -22.19 40.04
N SER A 167 -1.40 -22.12 40.51
CA SER A 167 -0.43 -23.17 40.25
C SER A 167 -0.27 -23.99 41.53
N GLU A 168 -1.07 -25.05 41.59
CA GLU A 168 -0.80 -26.37 42.20
C GLU A 168 -0.54 -26.50 43.71
N GLU A 169 -0.41 -25.42 44.49
CA GLU A 169 -0.22 -25.54 45.94
C GLU A 169 -1.52 -25.84 46.73
N GLU A 170 -2.70 -25.52 46.18
CA GLU A 170 -4.00 -25.78 46.84
C GLU A 170 -4.41 -27.26 46.84
N SER A 171 -3.82 -28.09 45.97
CA SER A 171 -4.21 -29.50 45.87
C SER A 171 -3.79 -30.31 47.08
N THR A 172 -2.63 -30.03 47.67
CA THR A 172 -2.10 -30.80 48.81
C THR A 172 -2.78 -30.43 50.11
N GLU A 173 -2.99 -29.15 50.40
CA GLU A 173 -3.69 -28.70 51.62
C GLU A 173 -5.16 -29.15 51.66
N ALA A 174 -5.86 -29.09 50.51
CA ALA A 174 -7.24 -29.56 50.41
C ALA A 174 -7.34 -31.09 50.60
N GLN A 175 -6.40 -31.86 50.03
CA GLN A 175 -6.34 -33.31 50.20
C GLN A 175 -5.96 -33.73 51.64
N GLU A 176 -5.07 -33.00 52.31
CA GLU A 176 -4.70 -33.25 53.71
C GLU A 176 -5.81 -32.89 54.70
N ARG A 177 -6.62 -31.86 54.41
CA ARG A 177 -7.83 -31.56 55.20
C ARG A 177 -8.88 -32.65 55.07
N LEU A 178 -9.09 -33.20 53.87
CA LEU A 178 -10.05 -34.28 53.63
C LEU A 178 -9.63 -35.59 54.30
N LYS A 179 -8.33 -35.92 54.32
CA LYS A 179 -7.82 -37.09 55.06
C LYS A 179 -8.01 -36.99 56.57
N ARG A 180 -7.94 -35.79 57.14
CA ARG A 180 -8.17 -35.55 58.58
C ARG A 180 -9.64 -35.63 59.00
N MET A 181 -10.57 -35.62 58.05
CA MET A 181 -12.01 -35.72 58.31
C MET A 181 -12.57 -37.14 58.15
N ALA A 182 -11.74 -38.14 57.84
CA ALA A 182 -12.15 -39.53 57.83
C ALA A 182 -12.44 -40.01 59.26
N ILE A 183 -13.72 -40.18 59.59
CA ILE A 183 -14.17 -40.77 60.85
C ILE A 183 -14.06 -42.29 60.69
N ASP A 184 -13.18 -42.93 61.46
CA ASP A 184 -13.13 -44.38 61.55
C ASP A 184 -14.44 -44.90 62.12
N SER A 185 -15.20 -45.60 61.28
CA SER A 185 -16.37 -46.34 61.70
C SER A 185 -15.87 -47.60 62.41
N ASN A 186 -15.74 -47.54 63.74
CA ASN A 186 -15.29 -48.66 64.53
C ASN A 186 -16.49 -49.45 65.06
N LYS A 187 -16.48 -50.76 64.75
CA LYS A 187 -17.32 -51.87 65.23
C LYS A 187 -18.57 -52.24 64.42
#